data_AF-A0A3N5NRG3-F1
#
_entry.id   AF-A0A3N5NRG3-F1
#
_cell.length_a   1.000
_cell.length_b   1.000
_cell.length_c   1.000
_cell.angle_alpha   90.00
_cell.angle_beta   90.00
_cell.angle_gamma   90.00
#
_symmetry.space_group_name_H-M   'P 1'
#
loop_
_entity.id
_entity.type
_entity.pdbx_description
1 polymer ?
#
loop_
_entity_poly.entity_id
_entity_poly.type
_entity_poly.pdbx_seq_one_letter_code
_entity_poly.pdbx_strand_id
1 'polypeptide(L)'
;MSRILCPYHAWTYRLDGTLAQVPRMADDFRREDYPLVHVQVGLHEGFIFVNLDPAGAPLEQYLSDLPDWSRFTMGGLRCGKRITYEVGANWKMICENYSECYHCPGVHPQLFRISDYIARSHRGQETGSCFNGGPMVLREDIETMSMSGKRTVPVIPGLPPEDHRLVYYYVLYPNMLLSPHPDYVLVHTAW
;
A
#
# COMPACT_ATOMS: atom_id res chain seq x y z
N MET A 1 -15.33 -2.21 -27.36
CA MET A 1 -15.41 -1.64 -25.99
C MET A 1 -15.60 -2.76 -25.00
N SER A 2 -14.76 -2.84 -23.98
CA SER A 2 -14.87 -3.78 -22.85
C SER A 2 -16.16 -3.54 -22.06
N ARG A 3 -16.79 -4.63 -21.57
CA ARG A 3 -18.02 -4.61 -20.77
C ARG A 3 -17.94 -5.68 -19.68
N ILE A 4 -18.71 -5.51 -18.62
CA ILE A 4 -18.87 -6.53 -17.57
C ILE A 4 -20.12 -7.33 -17.90
N LEU A 5 -19.97 -8.65 -18.04
CA LEU A 5 -21.08 -9.56 -18.33
C LEU A 5 -21.36 -10.41 -17.09
N CYS A 6 -22.59 -10.31 -16.56
CA CYS A 6 -23.04 -11.22 -15.52
C CYS A 6 -23.15 -12.64 -16.10
N PRO A 7 -22.44 -13.63 -15.55
CA PRO A 7 -22.39 -14.96 -16.12
C PRO A 7 -23.71 -15.73 -15.98
N TYR A 8 -24.61 -15.27 -15.12
CA TYR A 8 -25.86 -15.99 -14.85
C TYR A 8 -26.92 -15.72 -15.93
N HIS A 9 -27.27 -14.44 -16.16
CA HIS A 9 -28.36 -14.05 -17.06
C HIS A 9 -27.94 -13.03 -18.12
N ALA A 10 -26.63 -12.86 -18.34
CA ALA A 10 -26.07 -11.97 -19.35
C ALA A 10 -26.48 -10.49 -19.24
N TRP A 11 -26.82 -10.02 -18.03
CA TRP A 11 -26.90 -8.59 -17.76
C TRP A 11 -25.53 -7.98 -18.04
N THR A 12 -25.50 -6.92 -18.85
CA THR A 12 -24.26 -6.34 -19.34
C THR A 12 -24.14 -4.91 -18.85
N TYR A 13 -23.02 -4.58 -18.22
CA TYR A 13 -22.73 -3.26 -17.68
C TYR A 13 -21.56 -2.62 -18.44
N ARG A 14 -21.60 -1.29 -18.56
CA ARG A 14 -20.42 -0.51 -18.95
C ARG A 14 -19.42 -0.49 -17.79
N LEU A 15 -18.17 -0.11 -18.07
CA LEU A 15 -17.14 0.01 -17.03
C LEU A 15 -17.40 1.17 -16.05
N ASP A 16 -18.30 2.10 -16.38
CA ASP A 16 -18.79 3.12 -15.46
C ASP A 16 -19.89 2.62 -14.50
N GLY A 17 -20.27 1.34 -14.58
CA GLY A 17 -21.30 0.73 -13.75
C GLY A 17 -22.72 0.82 -14.31
N THR A 18 -22.96 1.57 -15.38
CA THR A 18 -24.31 1.71 -15.96
C THR A 18 -24.77 0.42 -16.64
N LEU A 19 -26.03 0.02 -16.38
CA LEU A 19 -26.64 -1.13 -17.04
C LEU A 19 -26.87 -0.83 -18.52
N ALA A 20 -26.22 -1.61 -19.38
CA ALA A 20 -26.25 -1.41 -20.84
C ALA A 20 -27.29 -2.29 -21.54
N GLN A 21 -27.30 -3.59 -21.21
CA GLN A 21 -28.18 -4.57 -21.84
C GLN A 21 -28.73 -5.54 -20.80
N VAL A 22 -30.01 -5.86 -20.96
CA VAL A 22 -30.73 -6.81 -20.12
C VAL A 22 -31.63 -7.67 -21.02
N PRO A 23 -31.50 -9.01 -21.04
CA PRO A 23 -32.36 -9.86 -21.85
C PRO A 23 -33.78 -10.00 -21.27
N ARG A 24 -34.81 -9.98 -22.13
CA ARG A 24 -36.19 -10.42 -21.84
C ARG A 24 -36.83 -9.78 -20.58
N MET A 25 -36.73 -8.46 -20.45
CA MET A 25 -37.43 -7.71 -19.41
C MET A 25 -38.79 -7.19 -19.90
N ALA A 26 -39.66 -6.83 -18.95
CA ALA A 26 -40.94 -6.19 -19.23
C ALA A 26 -40.76 -4.78 -19.83
N ASP A 27 -41.80 -4.29 -20.51
CA ASP A 27 -41.76 -2.99 -21.23
C ASP A 27 -41.56 -1.79 -20.31
N ASP A 28 -41.94 -1.92 -19.03
CA ASP A 28 -41.79 -0.89 -18.00
C ASP A 28 -40.44 -0.96 -17.25
N PHE A 29 -39.54 -1.89 -17.63
CA PHE A 29 -38.23 -2.02 -17.01
C PHE A 29 -37.33 -0.83 -17.34
N ARG A 30 -36.87 -0.14 -16.28
CA ARG A 30 -35.96 1.00 -16.37
C ARG A 30 -34.56 0.58 -15.99
N ARG A 31 -33.63 0.59 -16.94
CA ARG A 31 -32.22 0.18 -16.71
C ARG A 31 -31.51 1.08 -15.70
N GLU A 32 -31.96 2.32 -15.62
CA GLU A 32 -31.40 3.37 -14.78
C GLU A 32 -31.59 3.07 -13.29
N ASP A 33 -32.59 2.23 -12.94
CA ASP A 33 -32.88 1.84 -11.57
C ASP A 33 -31.97 0.68 -11.08
N TYR A 34 -31.14 0.10 -11.96
CA TYR A 34 -30.31 -1.08 -11.66
C TYR A 34 -28.83 -0.95 -12.10
N PRO A 35 -28.10 0.11 -11.72
CA PRO A 35 -26.66 0.19 -11.94
C PRO A 35 -25.90 -0.81 -11.05
N LEU A 36 -24.60 -1.00 -11.32
CA LEU A 36 -23.71 -1.59 -10.31
C LEU A 36 -23.63 -0.69 -9.08
N VAL A 37 -23.47 -1.30 -7.90
CA VAL A 37 -23.26 -0.56 -6.65
C VAL A 37 -21.90 0.13 -6.71
N HIS A 38 -21.88 1.45 -6.57
CA HIS A 38 -20.67 2.24 -6.55
C HIS A 38 -19.97 2.17 -5.19
N VAL A 39 -18.64 2.19 -5.22
CA VAL A 39 -17.77 2.37 -4.05
C VAL A 39 -16.87 3.57 -4.29
N GLN A 40 -16.46 4.26 -3.24
CA GLN A 40 -15.50 5.36 -3.38
C GLN A 40 -14.12 4.80 -3.70
N VAL A 41 -13.44 5.41 -4.67
CA VAL A 41 -12.10 5.01 -5.11
C VAL A 41 -11.22 6.26 -5.17
N GLY A 42 -10.03 6.18 -4.58
CA GLY A 42 -9.02 7.24 -4.67
C GLY A 42 -7.67 6.66 -5.09
N LEU A 43 -6.82 7.52 -5.66
CA LEU A 43 -5.47 7.18 -6.09
C LEU A 43 -4.48 8.04 -5.32
N HIS A 44 -3.50 7.41 -4.68
CA HIS A 44 -2.40 8.12 -4.01
C HIS A 44 -1.09 7.39 -4.27
N GLU A 45 -0.08 8.09 -4.79
CA GLU A 45 1.27 7.54 -5.07
C GLU A 45 1.26 6.22 -5.88
N GLY A 46 0.27 6.05 -6.77
CA GLY A 46 0.11 4.83 -7.59
C GLY A 46 -0.69 3.70 -6.93
N PHE A 47 -1.12 3.87 -5.68
CA PHE A 47 -1.96 2.91 -4.96
C PHE A 47 -3.43 3.29 -5.07
N ILE A 48 -4.27 2.28 -5.30
CA ILE A 48 -5.72 2.43 -5.35
C ILE A 48 -6.29 2.11 -3.97
N PHE A 49 -6.99 3.08 -3.38
CA PHE A 49 -7.73 2.92 -2.14
C PHE A 49 -9.21 2.81 -2.42
N VAL A 50 -9.89 1.96 -1.67
CA VAL A 50 -11.34 1.76 -1.76
C VAL A 50 -11.96 2.06 -0.40
N ASN A 51 -13.00 2.89 -0.39
CA ASN A 51 -13.83 3.12 0.78
C ASN A 51 -15.26 2.63 0.50
N LEU A 52 -15.72 1.69 1.33
CA LEU A 52 -17.05 1.08 1.21
C LEU A 52 -18.15 1.94 1.84
N ASP A 53 -17.78 2.95 2.64
CA ASP A 53 -18.74 3.91 3.18
C ASP A 53 -19.02 5.02 2.13
N PRO A 54 -20.24 5.09 1.58
CA PRO A 54 -20.60 6.14 0.63
C PRO A 54 -20.63 7.55 1.26
N ALA A 55 -20.70 7.66 2.58
CA ALA A 55 -20.64 8.91 3.32
C ALA A 55 -19.22 9.22 3.85
N GLY A 56 -18.25 8.35 3.59
CA GLY A 56 -16.86 8.53 3.99
C GLY A 56 -16.22 9.75 3.35
N ALA A 57 -15.21 10.32 4.02
CA ALA A 57 -14.46 11.45 3.49
C ALA A 57 -13.66 11.08 2.22
N PRO A 58 -13.40 12.03 1.32
CA PRO A 58 -12.49 11.85 0.19
C PRO A 58 -11.11 11.38 0.64
N LEU A 59 -10.41 10.60 -0.22
CA LEU A 59 -9.11 10.03 0.13
C LEU A 59 -8.08 11.12 0.47
N GLU A 60 -8.08 12.23 -0.26
CA GLU A 60 -7.14 13.34 -0.06
C GLU A 60 -7.31 13.99 1.31
N GLN A 61 -8.54 14.03 1.82
CA GLN A 61 -8.82 14.49 3.18
C GLN A 61 -8.34 13.47 4.21
N TYR A 62 -8.56 12.17 3.97
CA TYR A 62 -8.11 11.10 4.85
C TYR A 62 -6.59 11.05 4.99
N LEU A 63 -5.86 11.25 3.89
CA LEU A 63 -4.39 11.24 3.83
C LEU A 63 -3.76 12.62 4.05
N SER A 64 -4.53 13.61 4.52
CA SER A 64 -4.09 15.02 4.53
C SER A 64 -2.86 15.31 5.40
N ASP A 65 -2.57 14.47 6.40
CA ASP A 65 -1.40 14.59 7.27
C ASP A 65 -0.29 13.57 6.95
N LEU A 66 -0.46 12.74 5.92
CA LEU A 66 0.54 11.77 5.51
C LEU A 66 1.81 12.50 5.00
N PRO A 67 3.02 12.03 5.35
CA PRO A 67 4.25 12.60 4.81
C PRO A 67 4.27 12.54 3.28
N ASP A 68 4.90 13.53 2.66
CA ASP A 68 5.07 13.54 1.20
C ASP A 68 6.04 12.43 0.76
N TRP A 69 5.52 11.46 0.02
CA TRP A 69 6.28 10.34 -0.51
C TRP A 69 6.59 10.44 -2.01
N SER A 70 6.25 11.56 -2.66
CA SER A 70 6.39 11.75 -4.11
C SER A 70 7.82 11.53 -4.62
N ARG A 71 8.83 11.78 -3.80
CA ARG A 71 10.26 11.53 -4.08
C ARG A 71 10.61 10.06 -4.38
N PHE A 72 9.77 9.11 -3.93
CA PHE A 72 9.92 7.68 -4.26
C PHE A 72 9.29 7.32 -5.61
N THR A 73 8.55 8.24 -6.25
CA THR A 73 7.96 8.06 -7.59
C THR A 73 7.17 6.76 -7.73
N MET A 74 6.43 6.37 -6.68
CA MET A 74 5.91 5.00 -6.53
C MET A 74 4.94 4.59 -7.65
N GLY A 75 4.17 5.55 -8.17
CA GLY A 75 3.29 5.31 -9.32
C GLY A 75 4.00 4.93 -10.62
N GLY A 76 5.31 5.16 -10.73
CA GLY A 76 6.13 4.72 -11.85
C GLY A 76 6.74 3.32 -11.68
N LEU A 77 6.63 2.71 -10.49
CA LEU A 77 7.21 1.40 -10.21
C LEU A 77 6.36 0.27 -10.78
N ARG A 78 6.98 -0.91 -10.94
CA ARG A 78 6.32 -2.14 -11.37
C ARG A 78 6.43 -3.20 -10.30
N CYS A 79 5.39 -4.02 -10.14
CA CYS A 79 5.41 -5.15 -9.21
C CYS A 79 6.43 -6.20 -9.67
N GLY A 80 7.57 -6.29 -8.96
CA GLY A 80 8.59 -7.31 -9.23
C GLY A 80 8.27 -8.67 -8.63
N LYS A 81 7.56 -8.70 -7.48
CA LYS A 81 7.15 -9.92 -6.79
C LYS A 81 5.90 -9.68 -5.95
N ARG A 82 5.03 -10.68 -5.89
CA ARG A 82 3.87 -10.73 -4.98
C ARG A 82 3.86 -12.08 -4.27
N ILE A 83 3.61 -12.06 -2.97
CA ILE A 83 3.48 -13.25 -2.14
C ILE A 83 2.23 -13.07 -1.28
N THR A 84 1.46 -14.14 -1.12
CA THR A 84 0.26 -14.17 -0.27
C THR A 84 0.50 -15.16 0.85
N TYR A 85 0.17 -14.76 2.08
CA TYR A 85 0.31 -15.57 3.28
C TYR A 85 -1.05 -15.70 3.95
N GLU A 86 -1.36 -16.90 4.44
CA GLU A 86 -2.41 -17.10 5.42
C GLU A 86 -1.78 -17.05 6.80
N VAL A 87 -2.19 -16.08 7.62
CA VAL A 87 -1.62 -15.85 8.95
C VAL A 87 -2.73 -16.08 9.98
N GLY A 88 -2.54 -17.05 10.87
CA GLY A 88 -3.47 -17.38 11.95
C GLY A 88 -3.47 -16.36 13.09
N ALA A 89 -3.60 -15.07 12.77
CA ALA A 89 -3.60 -13.96 13.72
C ALA A 89 -4.62 -12.89 13.31
N ASN A 90 -5.05 -12.08 14.28
CA ASN A 90 -5.84 -10.89 13.96
C ASN A 90 -4.98 -9.88 13.19
N TRP A 91 -5.53 -9.25 12.15
CA TRP A 91 -4.79 -8.28 11.32
C TRP A 91 -4.15 -7.14 12.12
N LYS A 92 -4.78 -6.72 13.23
CA LYS A 92 -4.22 -5.67 14.10
C LYS A 92 -2.88 -6.09 14.72
N MET A 93 -2.72 -7.37 15.05
CA MET A 93 -1.45 -7.89 15.58
C MET A 93 -0.32 -7.77 14.53
N ILE A 94 -0.65 -7.88 13.24
CA ILE A 94 0.32 -7.70 12.15
C ILE A 94 0.76 -6.22 12.09
N CYS A 95 -0.21 -5.29 12.17
CA CYS A 95 0.08 -3.86 12.22
C CYS A 95 0.89 -3.46 13.47
N GLU A 96 0.54 -3.98 14.64
CA GLU A 96 1.27 -3.75 15.90
C GLU A 96 2.70 -4.28 15.81
N ASN A 97 2.90 -5.53 15.37
CA ASN A 97 4.22 -6.13 15.18
C ASN A 97 5.08 -5.36 14.16
N TYR A 98 4.47 -4.79 13.12
CA TYR A 98 5.19 -3.99 12.13
C TYR A 98 5.56 -2.59 12.66
N SER A 99 4.83 -2.07 13.64
CA SER A 99 5.02 -0.72 14.19
C SER A 99 6.19 -0.64 15.19
N GLU A 100 6.86 -1.76 15.49
CA GLU A 100 7.97 -1.81 16.44
C GLU A 100 9.09 -2.75 15.98
N CYS A 101 10.25 -2.60 16.61
CA CYS A 101 11.42 -3.44 16.36
C CYS A 101 12.08 -3.90 17.67
N TYR A 102 11.31 -3.94 18.75
CA TYR A 102 11.72 -4.47 20.05
C TYR A 102 12.03 -5.97 19.97
N HIS A 103 11.28 -6.72 19.14
CA HIS A 103 11.51 -8.15 18.91
C HIS A 103 12.66 -8.44 17.93
N CYS A 104 13.06 -7.47 17.11
CA CYS A 104 14.05 -7.65 16.03
C CYS A 104 15.38 -8.29 16.44
N PRO A 105 16.08 -7.87 17.51
CA PRO A 105 17.36 -8.48 17.89
C PRO A 105 17.22 -9.98 18.23
N GLY A 106 16.06 -10.42 18.73
CA GLY A 106 15.84 -11.82 19.10
C GLY A 106 15.35 -12.70 17.94
N VAL A 107 14.47 -12.17 17.09
CA VAL A 107 13.74 -12.97 16.09
C VAL A 107 14.31 -12.82 14.67
N HIS A 108 14.95 -11.69 14.35
CA HIS A 108 15.41 -11.38 12.99
C HIS A 108 16.94 -11.22 12.89
N PRO A 109 17.73 -12.29 13.09
CA PRO A 109 19.20 -12.19 13.05
C PRO A 109 19.75 -11.73 11.70
N GLN A 110 19.01 -11.97 10.60
CA GLN A 110 19.37 -11.49 9.26
C GLN A 110 19.10 -9.99 9.11
N LEU A 111 17.95 -9.51 9.58
CA LEU A 111 17.60 -8.08 9.56
C LEU A 111 18.53 -7.26 10.45
N PHE A 112 18.88 -7.78 11.62
CA PHE A 112 19.76 -7.10 12.57
C PHE A 112 21.18 -6.88 12.01
N ARG A 113 21.63 -7.73 11.08
CA ARG A 113 22.93 -7.57 10.40
C ARG A 113 22.93 -6.45 9.38
N ILE A 114 21.78 -6.04 8.86
CA ILE A 114 21.67 -5.08 7.76
C ILE A 114 21.13 -3.71 8.21
N SER A 115 20.26 -3.70 9.23
CA SER A 115 19.63 -2.48 9.74
C SER A 115 19.96 -2.30 11.21
N ASP A 116 20.21 -1.05 11.60
CA ASP A 116 20.38 -0.69 13.01
C ASP A 116 19.07 -0.12 13.55
N TYR A 117 18.43 -0.86 14.47
CA TYR A 117 17.19 -0.42 15.12
C TYR A 117 17.44 0.46 16.35
N ILE A 118 18.69 0.49 16.87
CA ILE A 118 19.09 1.33 18.01
C ILE A 118 19.63 2.67 17.53
N ALA A 119 20.26 2.71 16.34
CA ALA A 119 20.64 3.96 15.69
C ALA A 119 19.39 4.80 15.46
N ARG A 120 19.15 5.73 16.37
CA ARG A 120 18.13 6.76 16.22
C ARG A 120 18.46 7.47 14.91
N SER A 121 17.64 7.23 13.90
CA SER A 121 17.62 8.10 12.74
C SER A 121 17.48 9.55 13.25
N HIS A 122 18.12 10.49 12.57
CA HIS A 122 17.92 11.91 12.83
C HIS A 122 16.44 12.31 12.66
N ARG A 123 15.68 11.52 11.90
CA ARG A 123 14.21 11.55 11.82
C ARG A 123 13.63 10.54 12.81
N GLY A 124 12.80 11.03 13.73
CA GLY A 124 12.14 10.23 14.74
C GLY A 124 10.92 9.47 14.21
N GLN A 125 10.22 8.80 15.13
CA GLN A 125 8.92 8.22 14.86
C GLN A 125 7.89 9.33 14.62
N GLU A 126 7.02 9.14 13.64
CA GLU A 126 5.97 10.05 13.23
C GLU A 126 4.62 9.36 13.39
N THR A 127 3.62 10.12 13.84
CA THR A 127 2.25 9.63 13.99
C THR A 127 1.29 10.71 13.52
N GLY A 128 0.33 10.33 12.71
CA GLY A 128 -0.80 11.15 12.30
C GLY A 128 -2.12 10.48 12.59
N SER A 129 -3.19 11.11 12.13
CA SER A 129 -4.55 10.59 12.19
C SER A 129 -4.73 9.33 11.33
N CYS A 130 -4.02 9.23 10.20
CA CYS A 130 -4.14 8.11 9.27
C CYS A 130 -2.93 7.15 9.27
N PHE A 131 -1.89 7.41 10.05
CA PHE A 131 -0.68 6.60 10.03
C PHE A 131 0.12 6.59 11.34
N ASN A 132 0.98 5.59 11.47
CA ASN A 132 2.17 5.64 12.31
C ASN A 132 3.38 5.16 11.51
N GLY A 133 4.58 5.60 11.86
CA GLY A 133 5.76 5.09 11.18
C GLY A 133 7.05 5.80 11.51
N GLY A 134 8.11 5.39 10.85
CA GLY A 134 9.39 6.07 10.94
C GLY A 134 10.48 5.34 10.16
N PRO A 135 11.64 5.97 10.00
CA PRO A 135 12.77 5.36 9.33
C PRO A 135 13.67 4.56 10.29
N MET A 136 14.26 3.51 9.73
CA MET A 136 15.43 2.83 10.26
C MET A 136 16.65 3.13 9.37
N VAL A 137 17.85 3.06 9.94
CA VAL A 137 19.08 3.34 9.21
C VAL A 137 19.78 2.04 8.83
N LEU A 138 20.17 1.91 7.56
CA LEU A 138 21.05 0.85 7.10
C LEU A 138 22.42 0.97 7.78
N ARG A 139 22.97 -0.16 8.24
CA ARG A 139 24.32 -0.21 8.84
C ARG A 139 25.39 0.23 7.84
N GLU A 140 26.58 0.54 8.34
CA GLU A 140 27.74 0.85 7.50
C GLU A 140 27.99 -0.25 6.46
N ASP A 141 28.40 0.14 5.26
CA ASP A 141 28.64 -0.73 4.09
C ASP A 141 27.43 -1.51 3.51
N ILE A 142 26.25 -1.34 4.11
CA ILE A 142 24.98 -1.89 3.62
C ILE A 142 24.33 -0.88 2.66
N GLU A 143 24.01 -1.36 1.47
CA GLU A 143 23.45 -0.55 0.39
C GLU A 143 21.93 -0.67 0.25
N THR A 144 21.36 -1.80 0.67
CA THR A 144 19.91 -2.06 0.67
C THR A 144 19.55 -3.22 1.60
N MET A 145 18.26 -3.45 1.79
CA MET A 145 17.73 -4.63 2.48
C MET A 145 17.68 -5.84 1.55
N SER A 146 18.85 -6.48 1.39
CA SER A 146 18.99 -7.76 0.72
C SER A 146 19.76 -8.76 1.60
N MET A 147 19.74 -10.04 1.22
CA MET A 147 20.45 -11.09 1.96
C MET A 147 21.98 -10.84 2.04
N SER A 148 22.55 -10.15 1.05
CA SER A 148 23.96 -9.78 1.02
C SER A 148 24.24 -8.36 1.50
N GLY A 149 23.21 -7.54 1.72
CA GLY A 149 23.34 -6.10 1.96
C GLY A 149 23.77 -5.30 0.73
N LYS A 150 23.89 -5.93 -0.45
CA LYS A 150 24.30 -5.30 -1.70
C LYS A 150 23.11 -5.15 -2.65
N ARG A 151 23.10 -4.04 -3.39
CA ARG A 151 22.06 -3.76 -4.40
C ARG A 151 22.34 -4.53 -5.68
N THR A 152 21.27 -4.94 -6.34
CA THR A 152 21.31 -5.53 -7.70
C THR A 152 20.55 -4.69 -8.72
N VAL A 153 19.85 -3.66 -8.24
CA VAL A 153 19.08 -2.68 -9.01
C VAL A 153 19.54 -1.27 -8.63
N PRO A 154 19.40 -0.28 -9.53
CA PRO A 154 19.74 1.11 -9.21
C PRO A 154 18.81 1.67 -8.13
N VAL A 155 19.25 2.74 -7.46
CA VAL A 155 18.37 3.54 -6.62
C VAL A 155 17.21 4.11 -7.44
N ILE A 156 16.11 4.41 -6.76
CA ILE A 156 14.98 5.10 -7.36
C ILE A 156 15.47 6.42 -7.98
N PRO A 157 15.22 6.65 -9.28
CA PRO A 157 15.68 7.85 -9.95
C PRO A 157 15.17 9.13 -9.28
N GLY A 158 16.08 10.06 -9.01
CA GLY A 158 15.75 11.33 -8.35
C GLY A 158 15.60 11.25 -6.83
N LEU A 159 15.80 10.08 -6.22
CA LEU A 159 15.79 9.95 -4.76
C LEU A 159 16.92 10.77 -4.12
N PRO A 160 16.63 11.67 -3.16
CA PRO A 160 17.64 12.49 -2.50
C PRO A 160 18.68 11.66 -1.73
N PRO A 161 19.97 12.09 -1.69
CA PRO A 161 21.03 11.33 -0.99
C PRO A 161 20.75 11.03 0.48
N GLU A 162 20.00 11.89 1.18
CA GLU A 162 19.61 11.68 2.57
C GLU A 162 18.70 10.46 2.79
N ASP A 163 18.00 10.01 1.75
CA ASP A 163 17.14 8.83 1.78
C ASP A 163 17.89 7.54 1.39
N HIS A 164 19.11 7.63 0.85
CA HIS A 164 19.83 6.47 0.29
C HIS A 164 20.23 5.41 1.33
N ARG A 165 20.15 5.77 2.62
CA ARG A 165 20.46 4.88 3.74
C ARG A 165 19.28 4.64 4.68
N LEU A 166 18.11 5.15 4.31
CA LEU A 166 16.92 5.03 5.13
C LEU A 166 16.01 3.96 4.56
N VAL A 167 15.41 3.20 5.47
CA VAL A 167 14.30 2.32 5.17
C VAL A 167 13.13 2.77 6.01
N TYR A 168 12.04 3.12 5.35
CA TYR A 168 10.85 3.63 5.99
C TYR A 168 9.90 2.49 6.36
N TYR A 169 9.22 2.59 7.50
CA TYR A 169 8.20 1.64 7.94
C TYR A 169 6.98 2.42 8.40
N TYR A 170 5.90 2.40 7.60
CA TYR A 170 4.67 3.13 7.90
C TYR A 170 3.48 2.18 7.86
N VAL A 171 2.68 2.18 8.91
CA VAL A 171 1.31 1.64 8.86
C VAL A 171 0.40 2.77 8.44
N LEU A 172 -0.21 2.65 7.26
CA LEU A 172 -1.32 3.48 6.82
C LEU A 172 -2.60 2.75 7.20
N TYR A 173 -3.40 3.37 8.06
CA TYR A 173 -4.60 2.75 8.57
C TYR A 173 -5.66 2.57 7.47
N PRO A 174 -6.50 1.53 7.58
CA PRO A 174 -6.40 0.48 8.59
C PRO A 174 -5.32 -0.57 8.28
N ASN A 175 -5.02 -0.86 7.01
CA ASN A 175 -4.48 -2.18 6.66
C ASN A 175 -3.32 -2.19 5.65
N MET A 176 -2.67 -1.05 5.39
CA MET A 176 -1.53 -0.97 4.49
C MET A 176 -0.23 -0.79 5.29
N LEU A 177 0.78 -1.62 5.02
CA LEU A 177 2.12 -1.49 5.60
C LEU A 177 3.09 -1.13 4.49
N LEU A 178 3.51 0.13 4.47
CA LEU A 178 4.29 0.78 3.43
C LEU A 178 5.75 0.87 3.86
N SER A 179 6.65 0.24 3.09
CA SER A 179 8.09 0.27 3.32
C SER A 179 8.88 0.74 2.09
N PRO A 180 9.08 2.04 1.93
CA PRO A 180 9.99 2.59 0.94
C PRO A 180 11.46 2.32 1.30
N HIS A 181 12.19 1.74 0.36
CA HIS A 181 13.64 1.54 0.41
C HIS A 181 14.32 2.38 -0.69
N PRO A 182 15.67 2.53 -0.67
CA PRO A 182 16.37 3.33 -1.67
C PRO A 182 16.18 2.86 -3.12
N ASP A 183 15.92 1.57 -3.33
CA ASP A 183 15.95 0.90 -4.64
C ASP A 183 14.69 0.09 -4.95
N TYR A 184 13.77 -0.05 -4.01
CA TYR A 184 12.45 -0.66 -4.22
C TYR A 184 11.44 -0.19 -3.17
N VAL A 185 10.15 -0.49 -3.39
CA VAL A 185 9.11 -0.27 -2.39
C VAL A 185 8.44 -1.61 -2.09
N LEU A 186 8.36 -1.92 -0.80
CA LEU A 186 7.66 -3.08 -0.28
C LEU A 186 6.34 -2.61 0.33
N VAL A 187 5.24 -3.26 -0.07
CA VAL A 187 3.92 -3.00 0.48
C VAL A 187 3.28 -4.31 0.90
N HIS A 188 2.73 -4.32 2.11
CA HIS A 188 1.85 -5.38 2.58
C HIS A 188 0.44 -4.82 2.77
N THR A 189 -0.56 -5.65 2.51
CA THR A 189 -1.96 -5.34 2.75
C THR A 189 -2.58 -6.49 3.55
N ALA A 190 -3.17 -6.19 4.69
CA ALA A 190 -3.95 -7.16 5.46
C ALA A 190 -5.42 -7.10 5.04
N TRP A 191 -6.03 -8.25 4.72
CA TRP A 191 -7.42 -8.34 4.27
C TRP A 191 -8.06 -9.63 4.76
#